data_AF-A0AAW2XB84-F1
#
_entry.id   AF-A0AAW2XB84-F1
#
_cell.length_a   1.000
_cell.length_b   1.000
_cell.length_c   1.000
_cell.angle_alpha   90.00
_cell.angle_beta   90.00
_cell.angle_gamma   90.00
#
_symmetry.space_group_name_H-M   'P 1'
#
loop_
_entity.id
_entity.type
_entity.pdbx_description
1 polymer ?
#
loop_
_entity_poly.entity_id
_entity_poly.type
_entity_poly.pdbx_seq_one_letter_code
_entity_poly.pdbx_strand_id
1 'polypeptide(L)'
;MSKNPLTSITDTNKFNNTNYNDWLRNLRIVLDFENQGYVLDKPLPTALPEGSSPEKCLTFDKWLDDNRKVRSIILASMTNEIQKQYDRLDDVPSIMLRVKEVYAVPDRHIRYATIKVLFGTKMAEGSFVQSHGVKMLFLVEKLEDLKAGLNNDTYIDVILQSLPPSYNPFIISYNMTDLRSLFMS
;
A
#
# COMPACT_ATOMS: atom_id res chain seq x y z
N MET A 1 21.11 -17.31 20.25
CA MET A 1 20.01 -17.43 19.27
C MET A 1 20.22 -16.35 18.22
N SER A 2 20.33 -16.71 16.94
CA SER A 2 20.42 -15.72 15.86
C SER A 2 19.11 -14.92 15.81
N LYS A 3 19.19 -13.59 15.85
CA LYS A 3 18.02 -12.73 15.64
C LYS A 3 17.43 -13.05 14.26
N ASN A 4 16.15 -13.37 14.19
CA ASN A 4 15.46 -13.53 12.91
C ASN A 4 15.48 -12.15 12.21
N PRO A 5 16.07 -12.00 11.01
CA PRO A 5 16.15 -10.70 10.32
C PRO A 5 14.78 -10.05 10.10
N LEU A 6 13.69 -10.81 10.13
CA LEU A 6 12.33 -10.30 10.03
C LEU A 6 11.85 -9.65 11.34
N THR A 7 12.30 -10.15 12.50
CA THR A 7 11.99 -9.51 13.80
C THR A 7 12.62 -8.13 13.94
N SER A 8 13.78 -7.90 13.31
CA SER A 8 14.37 -6.55 13.29
C SER A 8 13.57 -5.54 12.47
N ILE A 9 12.78 -5.98 11.47
CA ILE A 9 11.94 -5.07 10.67
C ILE A 9 10.84 -4.47 11.55
N THR A 10 10.17 -5.31 12.32
CA THR A 10 9.10 -4.90 13.24
C THR A 10 9.63 -4.11 14.43
N ASP A 11 10.84 -4.39 14.90
CA ASP A 11 11.47 -3.66 15.99
C ASP A 11 11.95 -2.26 15.56
N THR A 12 12.48 -2.13 14.34
CA THR A 12 13.00 -0.86 13.82
C THR A 12 11.87 0.09 13.41
N ASN A 13 10.77 -0.46 12.89
CA ASN A 13 9.65 0.31 12.37
C ASN A 13 8.36 0.06 13.16
N LYS A 14 8.47 0.14 14.50
CA LYS A 14 7.30 -0.02 15.36
C LYS A 14 6.20 0.96 15.01
N PHE A 15 4.96 0.50 15.13
CA PHE A 15 3.80 1.32 14.86
C PHE A 15 3.73 2.49 15.83
N ASN A 16 3.77 3.63 15.18
CA ASN A 16 3.94 5.00 15.59
C ASN A 16 2.80 5.80 16.15
N ASN A 17 1.61 5.57 15.61
CA ASN A 17 0.55 6.54 15.29
C ASN A 17 0.75 7.35 13.98
N THR A 18 1.98 7.60 13.52
CA THR A 18 2.21 8.41 12.29
C THR A 18 2.56 7.60 11.04
N ASN A 19 3.03 6.36 11.20
CA ASN A 19 3.64 5.56 10.14
C ASN A 19 2.76 4.38 9.67
N TYR A 20 1.43 4.51 9.74
CA TYR A 20 0.49 3.42 9.47
C TYR A 20 0.79 2.65 8.17
N ASN A 21 0.99 3.34 7.04
CA ASN A 21 1.21 2.69 5.75
C ASN A 21 2.55 1.92 5.70
N ASP A 22 3.61 2.48 6.30
CA ASP A 22 4.92 1.83 6.34
C ASP A 22 4.93 0.64 7.29
N TRP A 23 4.28 0.79 8.44
CA TRP A 23 4.07 -0.28 9.39
C TRP A 23 3.28 -1.45 8.76
N LEU A 24 2.14 -1.17 8.12
CA LEU A 24 1.31 -2.20 7.47
C LEU A 24 2.08 -2.95 6.39
N ARG A 25 2.88 -2.24 5.59
CA ARG A 25 3.72 -2.84 4.54
C ARG A 25 4.77 -3.79 5.14
N ASN A 26 5.47 -3.33 6.17
CA ASN A 26 6.46 -4.13 6.88
C ASN A 26 5.84 -5.36 7.55
N LEU A 27 4.66 -5.20 8.16
CA LEU A 27 3.91 -6.29 8.74
C LEU A 27 3.55 -7.35 7.68
N ARG A 28 3.04 -6.94 6.52
CA ARG A 28 2.72 -7.86 5.42
C ARG A 28 3.93 -8.66 4.95
N ILE A 29 5.08 -8.02 4.78
CA ILE A 29 6.34 -8.70 4.41
C ILE A 29 6.68 -9.81 5.40
N VAL A 30 6.57 -9.53 6.71
CA VAL A 30 6.86 -10.52 7.76
C VAL A 30 5.85 -11.66 7.74
N LEU A 31 4.56 -11.36 7.59
CA LEU A 31 3.51 -12.38 7.58
C LEU A 31 3.52 -13.24 6.32
N ASP A 32 3.86 -12.67 5.17
CA ASP A 32 3.97 -13.41 3.91
C ASP A 32 5.11 -14.42 3.98
N PHE A 33 6.23 -14.06 4.61
CA PHE A 33 7.33 -14.99 4.88
C PHE A 33 6.88 -16.18 5.74
N GLU A 34 6.03 -15.95 6.73
CA GLU A 34 5.48 -16.99 7.61
C GLU A 34 4.27 -17.73 6.99
N ASN A 35 3.87 -17.40 5.75
CA ASN A 35 2.66 -17.90 5.07
C ASN A 35 1.35 -17.62 5.83
N GLN A 36 1.30 -16.49 6.54
CA GLN A 36 0.18 -16.07 7.41
C GLN A 36 -0.47 -14.76 6.98
N GLY A 37 -0.02 -14.13 5.89
CA GLY A 37 -0.57 -12.86 5.40
C GLY A 37 -2.09 -12.90 5.19
N TYR A 38 -2.63 -14.07 4.83
CA TYR A 38 -4.06 -14.29 4.60
C TYR A 38 -4.96 -13.95 5.82
N VAL A 39 -4.41 -13.99 7.04
CA VAL A 39 -5.14 -13.69 8.28
C VAL A 39 -5.54 -12.22 8.37
N LEU A 40 -4.80 -11.32 7.69
CA LEU A 40 -5.14 -9.89 7.66
C LEU A 40 -6.39 -9.59 6.84
N ASP A 41 -6.60 -10.34 5.76
CA ASP A 41 -7.61 -10.02 4.74
C ASP A 41 -8.84 -10.93 4.80
N LYS A 42 -8.72 -12.14 5.35
CA LYS A 42 -9.84 -13.08 5.45
C LYS A 42 -10.69 -12.83 6.70
N PRO A 43 -12.01 -12.93 6.60
CA PRO A 43 -12.89 -12.85 7.77
C PRO A 43 -12.62 -14.02 8.72
N LEU A 44 -13.04 -13.87 9.98
CA LEU A 44 -13.04 -14.98 10.92
C LEU A 44 -13.82 -16.16 10.34
N PRO A 45 -13.31 -17.40 10.44
CA PRO A 45 -14.05 -18.58 10.06
C PRO A 45 -15.30 -18.69 10.93
N THR A 46 -16.42 -19.03 10.30
CA THR A 46 -17.66 -19.34 11.03
C THR A 46 -17.44 -20.59 11.89
N ALA A 47 -18.11 -20.66 13.03
CA ALA A 47 -18.14 -21.86 13.86
C ALA A 47 -18.56 -23.09 13.03
N LEU A 48 -17.84 -24.19 13.20
CA LEU A 48 -18.10 -25.42 12.48
C LEU A 48 -19.36 -26.12 13.03
N PRO A 49 -20.29 -26.58 12.18
CA PRO A 49 -21.41 -27.41 12.61
C PRO A 49 -20.96 -28.74 13.23
N GLU A 50 -21.78 -29.30 14.12
CA GLU A 50 -21.61 -30.67 14.58
C GLU A 50 -21.58 -31.66 13.39
N GLY A 51 -20.62 -32.59 13.41
CA GLY A 51 -20.40 -33.53 12.31
C GLY A 51 -19.56 -33.00 11.14
N SER A 52 -18.90 -31.85 11.29
CA SER A 52 -17.93 -31.35 10.31
C SER A 52 -16.81 -32.37 10.04
N SER A 53 -16.33 -32.43 8.78
CA SER A 53 -15.27 -33.36 8.42
C SER A 53 -13.96 -33.07 9.17
N PRO A 54 -13.12 -34.08 9.44
CA PRO A 54 -11.82 -33.88 10.10
C PRO A 54 -10.96 -32.81 9.41
N GLU A 55 -10.98 -32.76 8.08
CA GLU A 55 -10.25 -31.77 7.27
C GLU A 55 -10.71 -30.33 7.52
N LYS A 56 -12.03 -30.12 7.70
CA LYS A 56 -12.58 -28.80 8.04
C LYS A 56 -12.18 -28.38 9.44
N CYS A 57 -12.23 -29.30 10.41
CA CYS A 57 -11.76 -29.06 11.77
C CYS A 57 -10.27 -28.68 11.80
N LEU A 58 -9.41 -29.43 11.11
CA LEU A 58 -7.98 -29.14 11.00
C LEU A 58 -7.71 -27.76 10.38
N THR A 59 -8.47 -27.38 9.36
CA THR A 59 -8.33 -26.06 8.73
C THR A 59 -8.75 -24.93 9.66
N PHE A 60 -9.83 -25.14 10.43
CA PHE A 60 -10.31 -24.18 11.43
C PHE A 60 -9.32 -24.01 12.59
N ASP A 61 -8.79 -25.10 13.14
CA ASP A 61 -7.79 -25.08 14.20
C ASP A 61 -6.50 -24.39 13.75
N LYS A 62 -6.04 -24.70 12.53
CA LYS A 62 -4.90 -24.01 11.92
C LYS A 62 -5.13 -22.50 11.82
N TRP A 63 -6.33 -22.09 11.41
CA TRP A 63 -6.67 -20.67 11.32
C TRP A 63 -6.62 -19.99 12.70
N LEU A 64 -7.15 -20.63 13.74
CA LEU A 64 -7.11 -20.09 15.11
C LEU A 64 -5.67 -19.92 15.63
N ASP A 65 -4.81 -20.89 15.34
CA ASP A 65 -3.39 -20.84 15.69
C ASP A 65 -2.67 -19.71 14.93
N ASP A 66 -2.91 -19.59 13.62
CA ASP A 66 -2.34 -18.52 12.81
C ASP A 66 -2.85 -17.14 13.27
N ASN A 67 -4.14 -16.99 13.60
CA ASN A 67 -4.69 -15.77 14.18
C ASN A 67 -3.98 -15.39 15.48
N ARG A 68 -3.74 -16.35 16.38
CA ARG A 68 -3.03 -16.10 17.65
C ARG A 68 -1.59 -15.64 17.44
N LYS A 69 -0.89 -16.25 16.48
CA LYS A 69 0.49 -15.89 16.12
C LYS A 69 0.54 -14.50 15.50
N VAL A 70 -0.29 -14.23 14.48
CA VAL A 70 -0.37 -12.95 13.79
C VAL A 70 -0.73 -11.82 14.75
N ARG A 71 -1.69 -12.05 15.66
CA ARG A 71 -2.04 -11.11 16.73
C ARG A 71 -0.83 -10.76 17.59
N SER A 72 -0.03 -11.75 17.98
CA SER A 72 1.17 -11.54 18.79
C SER A 72 2.22 -10.70 18.05
N ILE A 73 2.39 -10.95 16.75
CA ILE A 73 3.29 -10.17 15.87
C ILE A 73 2.81 -8.73 15.76
N ILE A 74 1.51 -8.51 15.50
CA ILE A 74 0.90 -7.18 15.42
C ILE A 74 1.16 -6.40 16.69
N LEU A 75 0.84 -6.97 17.86
CA LEU A 75 1.03 -6.31 19.15
C LEU A 75 2.52 -6.03 19.45
N ALA A 76 3.41 -6.96 19.14
CA ALA A 76 4.86 -6.77 19.33
C ALA A 76 5.44 -5.68 18.41
N SER A 77 4.86 -5.52 17.23
CA SER A 77 5.24 -4.49 16.26
C SER A 77 4.71 -3.10 16.59
N MET A 78 4.00 -2.91 17.71
CA MET A 78 3.51 -1.62 18.17
C MET A 78 4.40 -1.02 19.26
N THR A 79 4.33 0.30 19.44
CA THR A 79 4.81 0.96 20.65
C THR A 79 3.98 0.52 21.86
N ASN A 80 4.55 0.58 23.07
CA ASN A 80 3.89 0.11 24.29
C ASN A 80 2.56 0.85 24.54
N GLU A 81 2.51 2.14 24.20
CA GLU A 81 1.34 3.00 24.35
C GLU A 81 0.18 2.56 23.45
N ILE A 82 0.48 2.13 22.24
CA ILE A 82 -0.52 1.65 21.27
C ILE A 82 -0.89 0.20 21.55
N GLN A 83 0.08 -0.63 21.90
CA GLN A 83 -0.13 -2.04 22.25
C GLN A 83 -1.21 -2.19 23.35
N LYS A 84 -1.15 -1.37 24.41
CA LYS A 84 -2.14 -1.37 25.51
C LYS A 84 -3.57 -1.02 25.08
N GLN A 85 -3.75 -0.39 23.92
CA GLN A 85 -5.07 -0.05 23.39
C GLN A 85 -5.74 -1.24 22.70
N TYR A 86 -4.94 -2.22 22.25
CA TYR A 86 -5.40 -3.33 21.42
C TYR A 86 -5.15 -4.72 22.03
N ASP A 87 -4.41 -4.81 23.14
CA ASP A 87 -4.03 -6.07 23.79
C ASP A 87 -5.20 -6.90 24.36
N ARG A 88 -6.39 -6.31 24.49
CA ARG A 88 -7.62 -7.00 24.90
C ARG A 88 -8.48 -7.52 23.75
N LEU A 89 -8.14 -7.22 22.50
CA LEU A 89 -8.87 -7.74 21.33
C LEU A 89 -8.33 -9.11 20.96
N ASP A 90 -9.19 -10.09 20.74
CA ASP A 90 -8.78 -11.49 20.54
C ASP A 90 -8.54 -11.85 19.07
N ASP A 91 -9.13 -11.11 18.15
CA ASP A 91 -9.04 -11.39 16.71
C ASP A 91 -8.30 -10.29 15.94
N VAL A 92 -7.52 -10.73 14.95
CA VAL A 92 -6.74 -9.86 14.07
C VAL A 92 -7.63 -8.91 13.26
N PRO A 93 -8.76 -9.34 12.66
CA PRO A 93 -9.63 -8.44 11.90
C PRO A 93 -10.11 -7.23 12.70
N SER A 94 -10.50 -7.40 13.96
CA SER A 94 -10.92 -6.30 14.84
C SER A 94 -9.80 -5.32 15.14
N ILE A 95 -8.57 -5.80 15.38
CA ILE A 95 -7.41 -4.93 15.58
C ILE A 95 -7.13 -4.13 14.30
N MET A 96 -7.05 -4.81 13.16
CA MET A 96 -6.75 -4.17 11.88
C MET A 96 -7.80 -3.13 11.48
N LEU A 97 -9.09 -3.43 11.70
CA LEU A 97 -10.17 -2.50 11.44
C LEU A 97 -10.01 -1.22 12.27
N ARG A 98 -9.83 -1.33 13.59
CA ARG A 98 -9.69 -0.16 14.46
C ARG A 98 -8.43 0.65 14.18
N VAL A 99 -7.30 0.00 13.93
CA VAL A 99 -6.06 0.69 13.58
C VAL A 99 -6.24 1.44 12.26
N LYS A 100 -6.89 0.83 11.26
CA LYS A 100 -7.20 1.48 9.99
C LYS A 100 -8.12 2.70 10.18
N GLU A 101 -9.19 2.58 10.95
CA GLU A 101 -10.15 3.68 11.17
C GLU A 101 -9.51 4.91 11.83
N VAL A 102 -8.57 4.70 12.75
CA VAL A 102 -7.94 5.78 13.51
C VAL A 102 -6.75 6.39 12.76
N TYR A 103 -5.93 5.56 12.12
CA TYR A 103 -4.60 5.99 11.64
C TYR A 103 -4.39 5.90 10.14
N ALA A 104 -5.27 5.22 9.39
CA ALA A 104 -5.18 5.26 7.94
C ALA A 104 -5.53 6.65 7.45
N VAL A 105 -4.61 7.28 6.73
CA VAL A 105 -4.92 8.51 6.00
C VAL A 105 -5.96 8.14 4.94
N PRO A 106 -7.14 8.79 4.91
CA PRO A 106 -8.16 8.44 3.93
C PRO A 106 -7.61 8.59 2.51
N ASP A 107 -7.92 7.63 1.63
CA ASP A 107 -7.46 7.61 0.24
C ASP A 107 -7.72 8.94 -0.48
N ARG A 108 -8.81 9.63 -0.13
CA ARG A 108 -9.12 10.97 -0.66
C ARG A 108 -8.01 12.00 -0.39
N HIS A 109 -7.43 12.02 0.80
CA HIS A 109 -6.38 12.98 1.16
C HIS A 109 -5.07 12.63 0.46
N ILE A 110 -4.69 11.34 0.43
CA ILE A 110 -3.50 10.88 -0.29
C ILE A 110 -3.63 11.17 -1.78
N ARG A 111 -4.81 10.91 -2.35
CA ARG A 111 -5.14 11.20 -3.75
C ARG A 111 -5.04 12.69 -4.04
N TYR A 112 -5.68 13.53 -3.22
CA TYR A 112 -5.58 14.99 -3.38
C TYR A 112 -4.13 15.49 -3.33
N ALA A 113 -3.35 15.02 -2.35
CA ALA A 113 -1.94 15.39 -2.23
C ALA A 113 -1.12 14.92 -3.46
N THR A 114 -1.37 13.71 -3.94
CA THR A 114 -0.67 13.15 -5.10
C THR A 114 -1.05 13.88 -6.40
N ILE A 115 -2.33 14.21 -6.60
CA ILE A 115 -2.79 15.07 -7.71
C ILE A 115 -2.09 16.43 -7.64
N LYS A 116 -2.06 17.06 -6.46
CA LYS A 116 -1.39 18.36 -6.28
C LYS A 116 0.09 18.29 -6.66
N VAL A 117 0.79 17.23 -6.26
CA VAL A 117 2.20 17.02 -6.62
C VAL A 117 2.35 16.75 -8.12
N LEU A 118 1.51 15.91 -8.72
CA LEU A 118 1.55 15.61 -10.16
C LEU A 118 1.41 16.88 -11.01
N PHE A 119 0.36 17.67 -10.77
CA PHE A 119 0.10 18.89 -11.53
C PHE A 119 1.12 20.01 -11.25
N GLY A 120 1.69 20.03 -10.04
CA GLY A 120 2.70 21.02 -9.64
C GLY A 120 4.14 20.66 -10.03
N THR A 121 4.41 19.41 -10.44
CA THR A 121 5.77 18.96 -10.76
C THR A 121 6.17 19.48 -12.13
N LYS A 122 7.30 20.21 -12.19
CA LYS A 122 7.91 20.70 -13.43
C LYS A 122 9.35 20.21 -13.53
N MET A 123 9.76 19.86 -14.73
CA MET A 123 11.14 19.50 -15.06
C MET A 123 11.96 20.78 -15.23
N ALA A 124 13.15 20.82 -14.62
CA ALA A 124 14.06 21.94 -14.77
C ALA A 124 14.76 21.91 -16.13
N GLU A 125 15.06 23.08 -16.69
CA GLU A 125 15.87 23.20 -17.91
C GLU A 125 17.24 22.50 -17.76
N GLY A 126 17.67 21.81 -18.82
CA GLY A 126 18.91 21.04 -18.85
C GLY A 126 18.97 19.78 -17.97
N SER A 127 17.89 19.41 -17.26
CA SER A 127 17.84 18.17 -16.46
C SER A 127 17.54 16.93 -17.31
N PHE A 128 17.72 15.73 -16.74
CA PHE A 128 17.49 14.48 -17.47
C PHE A 128 16.02 14.10 -17.53
N VAL A 129 15.45 14.08 -18.74
CA VAL A 129 14.05 13.68 -18.98
C VAL A 129 13.70 12.30 -18.45
N GLN A 130 14.65 11.35 -18.46
CA GLN A 130 14.44 10.00 -17.92
C GLN A 130 14.16 10.04 -16.41
N SER A 131 14.96 10.80 -15.66
CA SER A 131 14.79 10.93 -14.20
C SER A 131 13.45 11.58 -13.84
N HIS A 132 13.04 12.57 -14.64
CA HIS A 132 11.73 13.21 -14.51
C HIS A 132 10.59 12.26 -14.87
N GLY A 133 10.74 11.50 -15.96
CA GLY A 133 9.76 10.50 -16.42
C GLY A 133 9.48 9.43 -15.36
N VAL A 134 10.52 8.89 -14.72
CA VAL A 134 10.36 7.94 -13.60
C VAL A 134 9.58 8.55 -12.44
N LYS A 135 9.85 9.80 -12.09
CA LYS A 135 9.12 10.51 -11.04
C LYS A 135 7.65 10.71 -11.40
N MET A 136 7.35 11.08 -12.65
CA MET A 136 5.98 11.26 -13.12
C MET A 136 5.23 9.92 -13.17
N LEU A 137 5.86 8.85 -13.66
CA LEU A 137 5.30 7.49 -13.70
C LEU A 137 4.91 7.02 -12.30
N PHE A 138 5.80 7.18 -11.31
CA PHE A 138 5.51 6.84 -9.93
C PHE A 138 4.27 7.56 -9.37
N LEU A 139 4.05 8.82 -9.76
CA LEU A 139 2.86 9.58 -9.34
C LEU A 139 1.59 9.10 -10.04
N VAL A 140 1.68 8.68 -11.31
CA VAL A 140 0.57 8.10 -12.08
C VAL A 140 0.16 6.76 -11.49
N GLU A 141 1.10 5.81 -11.32
CA GLU A 141 0.84 4.49 -10.73
C GLU A 141 0.18 4.63 -9.35
N LYS A 142 0.69 5.55 -8.52
CA LYS A 142 0.09 5.83 -7.21
C LYS A 142 -1.36 6.33 -7.31
N LEU A 143 -1.73 7.08 -8.34
CA LEU A 143 -3.10 7.55 -8.54
C LEU A 143 -4.02 6.46 -9.09
N GLU A 144 -3.48 5.54 -9.89
CA GLU A 144 -4.19 4.34 -10.35
C GLU A 144 -4.52 3.41 -9.19
N ASP A 145 -3.57 3.16 -8.29
CA ASP A 145 -3.78 2.39 -7.05
C ASP A 145 -4.88 3.00 -6.17
N LEU A 146 -4.93 4.34 -6.11
CA LEU A 146 -5.94 5.10 -5.38
C LEU A 146 -7.27 5.27 -6.14
N LYS A 147 -7.41 4.60 -7.29
CA LYS A 147 -8.58 4.65 -8.19
C LYS A 147 -9.04 6.08 -8.43
N ALA A 148 -8.09 6.95 -8.80
CA ALA A 148 -8.36 8.37 -8.94
C ALA A 148 -9.34 8.73 -10.06
N GLY A 149 -9.55 7.82 -11.01
CA GLY A 149 -10.52 7.99 -12.10
C GLY A 149 -10.08 8.99 -13.18
N LEU A 150 -8.79 9.32 -13.24
CA LEU A 150 -8.22 10.10 -14.33
C LEU A 150 -8.00 9.16 -15.53
N ASN A 151 -8.25 9.67 -16.74
CA ASN A 151 -7.98 8.93 -17.96
C ASN A 151 -6.51 9.09 -18.39
N ASN A 152 -6.04 8.18 -19.25
CA ASN A 152 -4.67 8.16 -19.73
C ASN A 152 -4.29 9.47 -20.44
N ASP A 153 -5.21 10.04 -21.21
CA ASP A 153 -4.99 11.33 -21.89
C ASP A 153 -4.66 12.45 -20.90
N THR A 154 -5.34 12.51 -19.75
CA THR A 154 -5.04 13.50 -18.70
C THR A 154 -3.64 13.33 -18.15
N TYR A 155 -3.19 12.08 -17.93
CA TYR A 155 -1.83 11.83 -17.47
C TYR A 155 -0.80 12.25 -18.50
N ILE A 156 -1.01 11.91 -19.78
CA ILE A 156 -0.17 12.33 -20.89
C ILE A 156 -0.08 13.85 -20.96
N ASP A 157 -1.22 14.54 -20.93
CA ASP A 157 -1.28 16.00 -21.00
C ASP A 157 -0.50 16.66 -19.85
N VAL A 158 -0.66 16.15 -18.63
CA VAL A 158 0.07 16.68 -17.45
C VAL A 158 1.57 16.40 -17.55
N ILE A 159 1.97 15.23 -18.06
CA ILE A 159 3.38 14.91 -18.31
C ILE A 159 3.97 15.85 -19.36
N LEU A 160 3.31 16.07 -20.49
CA LEU A 160 3.78 17.00 -21.52
C LEU A 160 3.88 18.44 -20.98
N GLN A 161 2.88 18.89 -20.21
CA GLN A 161 2.90 20.21 -19.56
C GLN A 161 3.98 20.36 -18.49
N SER A 162 4.55 19.27 -18.00
CA SER A 162 5.61 19.31 -16.99
C SER A 162 7.00 19.54 -17.59
N LEU A 163 7.19 19.35 -18.90
CA LEU A 163 8.46 19.54 -19.60
C LEU A 163 8.82 21.03 -19.77
N PRO A 164 10.12 21.38 -19.84
CA PRO A 164 10.53 22.75 -20.00
C PRO A 164 10.38 23.24 -21.46
N PRO A 165 10.47 24.56 -21.71
CA PRO A 165 10.26 25.13 -23.05
C PRO A 165 11.14 24.56 -24.17
N SER A 166 12.35 24.06 -23.87
CA SER A 166 13.19 23.36 -24.86
C SER A 166 12.52 22.15 -25.52
N TYR A 167 11.50 21.56 -24.89
CA TYR A 167 10.74 20.43 -25.42
C TYR A 167 9.50 20.85 -26.24
N ASN A 168 9.22 22.15 -26.40
CA ASN A 168 8.07 22.63 -27.18
C ASN A 168 7.99 22.03 -28.60
N PRO A 169 9.09 21.90 -29.38
CA PRO A 169 9.03 21.26 -30.70
C PRO A 169 8.53 19.81 -30.63
N PHE A 170 8.95 19.06 -29.61
CA PHE A 170 8.48 17.69 -29.38
C PHE A 170 6.99 17.65 -29.02
N ILE A 171 6.54 18.53 -28.12
CA ILE A 171 5.13 18.59 -27.70
C ILE A 171 4.22 18.93 -28.88
N ILE A 172 4.61 19.91 -29.72
CA ILE A 172 3.87 20.28 -30.93
C ILE A 172 3.81 19.07 -31.88
N SER A 173 4.93 18.40 -32.11
CA SER A 173 4.95 17.18 -32.94
C SER A 173 4.02 16.11 -32.38
N TYR A 174 4.10 15.81 -31.07
CA TYR A 174 3.26 14.80 -30.42
C TYR A 174 1.77 15.09 -30.60
N ASN A 175 1.35 16.35 -30.41
CA ASN A 175 -0.05 16.78 -30.55
C ASN A 175 -0.53 16.82 -32.01
N MET A 176 0.37 17.07 -32.97
CA MET A 176 0.04 17.18 -34.40
C MET A 176 0.04 15.83 -35.13
N THR A 177 0.65 14.78 -34.56
CA THR A 177 0.73 13.47 -35.19
C THR A 177 -0.30 12.51 -34.59
N ASP A 178 -0.81 11.57 -35.39
CA ASP A 178 -1.58 10.38 -34.97
C ASP A 178 -0.73 9.38 -34.12
N LEU A 179 0.33 9.86 -33.44
CA LEU A 179 1.17 9.10 -32.50
C LEU A 179 0.38 8.63 -31.27
N ARG A 180 -0.81 9.18 -31.02
CA ARG A 180 -1.79 8.64 -30.07
C ARG A 180 -2.15 7.18 -30.37
N SER A 181 -2.10 6.76 -31.64
CA SER A 181 -2.41 5.39 -32.06
C SER A 181 -1.30 4.36 -31.78
N LEU A 182 -0.05 4.80 -31.60
CA LEU A 182 1.13 3.92 -31.47
C LEU A 182 1.49 3.56 -30.01
N PHE A 183 0.99 4.32 -29.04
CA PHE A 183 1.20 4.05 -27.60
C PHE A 183 -0.04 3.48 -26.91
N MET A 184 -1.16 3.37 -27.63
CA MET A 184 -2.41 2.76 -27.16
C MET A 184 -2.69 1.37 -27.79
N SER A 185 -1.74 0.81 -28.55
CA SER A 185 -1.76 -0.58 -29.05
C SER A 185 -0.82 -1.47 -28.24
#